data_AF-A0A817TS42-F1
#
_entry.id   AF-A0A817TS42-F1
#
_cell.length_a   1.000
_cell.length_b   1.000
_cell.length_c   1.000
_cell.angle_alpha   90.00
_cell.angle_beta   90.00
_cell.angle_gamma   90.00
#
_symmetry.space_group_name_H-M   'P 1'
#
loop_
_entity.id
_entity.type
_entity.pdbx_description
1 polymer ?
#
loop_
_entity_poly.entity_id
_entity_poly.type
_entity_poly.pdbx_seq_one_letter_code
_entity_poly.pdbx_strand_id
1 'polypeptide(L)'
;MGGKPPTSTISESTVSGTSGRPVPLRAMPSRRRMAQNYLVIWVDGNITENTEDCRNTLAHLRAVVSEAFIISSGALGQRLVSNIHGTTQVDAIYMFFGNKEYHESWTKEWPKIRGVFTSIKPICESFKKVTRECDHDSIPMSFVPKQMITEGATGLDQNNLDQLPPSYMYSVIFQDILLEIDDDDAKSMKALVNFCHQQNIPEKEINEFKRNYHQESPVMWYTKVLYDMFNRGLRLLDMEAMAKLGFFIRSLHLQLKEFHQEQSANFQKALIIYRGQWLNQQDSQSLMHSKGELLSFNNFLSTSKKKGVATAFVDGVQKRHQDTVGAIFIMAIDPSKISTSITPFAMIDERSSLSQKIVFTMHTVFRVIEIK
;
A
#
# COMPACT_ATOMS: atom_id res chain seq x y z
N MET A 1 -57.67 -11.35 -25.99
CA MET A 1 -57.79 -12.54 -26.87
C MET A 1 -56.43 -12.71 -27.52
N GLY A 2 -55.60 -13.72 -27.31
CA GLY A 2 -55.82 -15.12 -26.93
C GLY A 2 -54.96 -15.94 -27.91
N GLY A 3 -53.76 -16.35 -27.51
CA GLY A 3 -52.83 -17.09 -28.37
C GLY A 3 -51.50 -17.45 -27.70
N LYS A 4 -51.50 -18.58 -26.97
CA LYS A 4 -50.33 -19.47 -26.72
C LYS A 4 -50.15 -20.40 -27.96
N PRO A 5 -49.11 -21.28 -28.11
CA PRO A 5 -48.08 -21.83 -27.19
C PRO A 5 -46.66 -21.89 -27.88
N PRO A 6 -45.66 -22.78 -27.58
CA PRO A 6 -45.44 -23.80 -26.51
C PRO A 6 -44.07 -23.71 -25.78
N THR A 7 -43.99 -23.82 -24.44
CA THR A 7 -43.66 -25.02 -23.62
C THR A 7 -42.92 -26.18 -24.27
N SER A 8 -41.62 -26.30 -23.98
CA SER A 8 -40.83 -27.53 -24.10
C SER A 8 -40.63 -28.20 -22.73
N THR A 9 -40.96 -29.48 -22.70
CA THR A 9 -40.85 -30.41 -21.56
C THR A 9 -39.55 -31.19 -21.73
N ILE A 10 -38.70 -31.28 -20.70
CA ILE A 10 -37.69 -32.34 -20.61
C ILE A 10 -37.77 -32.95 -19.21
N SER A 11 -37.89 -34.27 -19.26
CA SER A 11 -38.20 -35.27 -18.26
C SER A 11 -37.08 -35.55 -17.25
N GLU A 12 -37.48 -35.78 -16.00
CA GLU A 12 -36.71 -36.51 -15.00
C GLU A 12 -36.50 -37.98 -15.43
N SER A 13 -35.30 -38.49 -15.20
CA SER A 13 -35.08 -39.92 -15.01
C SER A 13 -34.06 -40.12 -13.89
N THR A 14 -34.51 -40.80 -12.85
CA THR A 14 -33.74 -41.26 -11.69
C THR A 14 -33.55 -42.77 -11.86
N VAL A 15 -32.38 -43.32 -11.50
CA VAL A 15 -32.21 -44.54 -10.67
C VAL A 15 -30.74 -45.01 -10.60
N SER A 16 -30.28 -45.20 -9.35
CA SER A 16 -29.20 -46.05 -8.79
C SER A 16 -27.76 -45.92 -9.34
N GLY A 17 -26.69 -45.83 -8.55
CA GLY A 17 -26.45 -46.39 -7.22
C GLY A 17 -25.35 -47.44 -7.31
N THR A 18 -24.07 -47.02 -7.23
CA THR A 18 -22.94 -47.93 -6.95
C THR A 18 -21.96 -47.29 -5.97
N SER A 19 -21.61 -48.05 -4.95
CA SER A 19 -20.73 -47.69 -3.84
C SER A 19 -19.28 -47.54 -4.27
N GLY A 20 -18.70 -46.35 -4.13
CA GLY A 20 -17.26 -46.11 -4.20
C GLY A 20 -16.70 -45.80 -2.82
N ARG A 21 -15.71 -46.59 -2.38
CA ARG A 21 -14.93 -46.36 -1.14
C ARG A 21 -14.40 -44.91 -1.08
N PRO A 22 -14.26 -44.31 0.12
CA PRO A 22 -13.67 -42.99 0.24
C PRO A 22 -12.19 -43.05 -0.17
N VAL A 23 -11.88 -42.34 -1.25
CA VAL A 23 -10.51 -42.02 -1.66
C VAL A 23 -9.89 -41.18 -0.53
N PRO A 24 -8.70 -41.52 -0.01
CA PRO A 24 -8.08 -40.72 1.03
C PRO A 24 -7.79 -39.32 0.49
N LEU A 25 -8.27 -38.31 1.23
CA LEU A 25 -7.99 -36.90 0.96
C LEU A 25 -6.48 -36.72 0.80
N ARG A 26 -6.09 -36.31 -0.40
CA ARG A 26 -4.75 -35.84 -0.75
C ARG A 26 -4.34 -34.78 0.28
N ALA A 27 -3.18 -34.99 0.92
CA ALA A 27 -2.61 -34.07 1.89
C ALA A 27 -2.55 -32.64 1.32
N MET A 28 -2.93 -31.66 2.14
CA MET A 28 -2.97 -30.24 1.78
C MET A 28 -1.59 -29.72 1.35
N PRO A 29 -1.48 -28.92 0.28
CA PRO A 29 -0.22 -28.27 -0.07
C PRO A 29 0.12 -27.15 0.91
N SER A 30 1.42 -26.90 1.08
CA SER A 30 2.04 -25.77 1.76
C SER A 30 1.19 -24.48 1.72
N ARG A 31 0.86 -23.90 2.88
CA ARG A 31 -0.03 -22.73 3.01
C ARG A 31 0.63 -21.46 2.46
N ARG A 32 0.42 -21.19 1.17
CA ARG A 32 0.83 -19.96 0.48
C ARG A 32 -0.22 -18.87 0.67
N ARG A 33 0.20 -17.63 0.90
CA ARG A 33 -0.70 -16.46 0.93
C ARG A 33 -0.04 -15.27 0.24
N MET A 34 -0.79 -14.58 -0.62
CA MET A 34 -0.40 -13.27 -1.15
C MET A 34 -0.89 -12.19 -0.20
N ALA A 35 -0.01 -11.24 0.13
CA ALA A 35 -0.36 -10.03 0.85
C ALA A 35 0.25 -8.84 0.12
N GLN A 36 -0.57 -7.93 -0.42
CA GLN A 36 -0.14 -6.58 -0.86
C GLN A 36 1.09 -6.57 -1.82
N ASN A 37 1.08 -7.44 -2.84
CA ASN A 37 2.18 -7.70 -3.80
C ASN A 37 3.30 -8.61 -3.28
N TYR A 38 3.36 -8.91 -2.00
CA TYR A 38 4.36 -9.80 -1.44
C TYR A 38 3.87 -11.25 -1.37
N LEU A 39 4.76 -12.17 -1.70
CA LEU A 39 4.49 -13.61 -1.54
C LEU A 39 5.01 -14.06 -0.18
N VAL A 40 4.11 -14.47 0.72
CA VAL A 40 4.52 -15.09 1.98
C VAL A 40 4.61 -16.59 1.80
N ILE A 41 5.79 -17.12 2.08
CA ILE A 41 6.11 -18.54 1.98
C ILE A 41 6.43 -19.08 3.36
N TRP A 42 5.65 -20.07 3.77
CA TRP A 42 5.88 -20.82 4.99
C TRP A 42 6.62 -22.12 4.67
N VAL A 43 7.77 -22.31 5.32
CA VAL A 43 8.57 -23.53 5.22
C VAL A 43 8.70 -24.15 6.61
N ASP A 44 8.04 -25.29 6.83
CA ASP A 44 8.11 -26.01 8.10
C ASP A 44 9.17 -27.12 8.13
N GLY A 45 9.43 -27.67 9.31
CA GLY A 45 10.44 -28.70 9.55
C GLY A 45 10.11 -30.08 8.95
N ASN A 46 8.91 -30.29 8.41
CA ASN A 46 8.58 -31.51 7.64
C ASN A 46 8.99 -31.37 6.16
N ILE A 47 9.32 -30.15 5.71
CA ILE A 47 9.85 -29.87 4.38
C ILE A 47 11.36 -30.05 4.46
N THR A 48 11.93 -30.87 3.56
CA THR A 48 13.38 -30.99 3.39
C THR A 48 13.75 -30.50 2.00
N GLU A 49 15.02 -30.16 1.75
CA GLU A 49 15.48 -29.69 0.41
C GLU A 49 15.12 -30.67 -0.72
N ASN A 50 14.96 -31.96 -0.38
CA ASN A 50 14.65 -33.02 -1.32
C ASN A 50 13.15 -33.25 -1.52
N THR A 51 12.27 -32.58 -0.75
CA THR A 51 10.84 -32.70 -0.97
C THR A 51 10.43 -31.93 -2.21
N GLU A 52 9.48 -32.51 -2.93
CA GLU A 52 8.89 -31.91 -4.13
C GLU A 52 8.28 -30.53 -3.82
N ASP A 53 7.70 -30.37 -2.63
CA ASP A 53 7.16 -29.10 -2.14
C ASP A 53 8.24 -28.02 -1.97
N CYS A 54 9.45 -28.37 -1.49
CA CYS A 54 10.56 -27.44 -1.37
C CYS A 54 11.06 -26.99 -2.75
N ARG A 55 11.31 -27.96 -3.65
CA ARG A 55 11.75 -27.69 -5.03
C ARG A 55 10.74 -26.83 -5.79
N ASN A 56 9.45 -27.15 -5.69
CA ASN A 56 8.41 -26.37 -6.34
C ASN A 56 8.30 -24.95 -5.76
N THR A 57 8.49 -24.80 -4.45
CA THR A 57 8.49 -23.49 -3.80
C THR A 57 9.69 -22.64 -4.23
N LEU A 58 10.89 -23.23 -4.33
CA LEU A 58 12.08 -22.56 -4.83
C LEU A 58 12.00 -22.22 -6.32
N ALA A 59 11.43 -23.12 -7.14
CA ALA A 59 11.21 -22.86 -8.57
C ALA A 59 10.21 -21.70 -8.78
N HIS A 60 9.14 -21.65 -8.00
CA HIS A 60 8.19 -20.54 -8.04
C HIS A 60 8.78 -19.24 -7.52
N LEU A 61 9.58 -19.26 -6.44
CA LEU A 61 10.31 -18.08 -5.96
C LEU A 61 11.15 -17.44 -7.08
N ARG A 62 11.80 -18.26 -7.91
CA ARG A 62 12.57 -17.79 -9.06
C ARG A 62 11.70 -17.23 -10.20
N ALA A 63 10.43 -17.64 -10.28
CA ALA A 63 9.49 -17.23 -11.32
C ALA A 63 8.61 -16.03 -10.90
N VAL A 64 8.57 -15.70 -9.61
CA VAL A 64 7.75 -14.60 -9.09
C VAL A 64 8.49 -13.28 -9.28
N VAL A 65 7.79 -12.26 -9.77
CA VAL A 65 8.34 -10.91 -10.05
C VAL A 65 8.26 -9.99 -8.83
N SER A 66 7.74 -10.47 -7.70
CA SER A 66 7.52 -9.69 -6.49
C SER A 66 8.38 -10.10 -5.30
N GLU A 67 8.62 -9.16 -4.39
CA GLU A 67 9.36 -9.36 -3.14
C GLU A 67 8.63 -10.41 -2.26
N ALA A 68 9.34 -11.44 -1.82
CA ALA A 68 8.83 -12.57 -1.07
C ALA A 68 9.38 -12.57 0.37
N PHE A 69 8.51 -12.95 1.31
CA PHE A 69 8.87 -13.17 2.70
C PHE A 69 8.89 -14.65 3.02
N ILE A 70 9.96 -15.12 3.65
CA ILE A 70 10.11 -16.54 3.99
C ILE A 70 10.07 -16.71 5.51
N ILE A 71 9.16 -17.56 5.99
CA ILE A 71 9.10 -17.98 7.39
C ILE A 71 9.61 -19.42 7.46
N SER A 72 10.72 -19.65 8.15
CA SER A 72 11.35 -20.98 8.24
C SER A 72 11.39 -21.51 9.68
N SER A 73 11.12 -22.81 9.86
CA SER A 73 11.29 -23.49 11.15
C SER A 73 12.46 -24.49 11.16
N GLY A 74 13.10 -24.61 12.33
CA GLY A 74 14.15 -25.59 12.64
C GLY A 74 15.49 -25.48 11.88
N ALA A 75 16.25 -26.57 11.88
CA ALA A 75 17.59 -26.67 11.28
C ALA A 75 17.61 -26.45 9.75
N LEU A 76 16.45 -26.58 9.09
CA LEU A 76 16.29 -26.29 7.67
C LEU A 76 16.53 -24.80 7.36
N GLY A 77 16.17 -23.91 8.28
CA GLY A 77 16.35 -22.47 8.10
C GLY A 77 17.82 -22.09 7.91
N GLN A 78 18.75 -22.73 8.64
CA GLN A 78 20.18 -22.46 8.50
C GLN A 78 20.72 -22.85 7.12
N ARG A 79 20.18 -23.93 6.51
CA ARG A 79 20.59 -24.40 5.18
C ARG A 79 19.93 -23.62 4.04
N LEU A 80 18.65 -23.27 4.22
CA LEU A 80 17.92 -22.53 3.19
C LEU A 80 18.38 -21.09 3.09
N VAL A 81 18.73 -20.44 4.20
CA VAL A 81 19.17 -19.03 4.20
C VAL A 81 20.32 -18.81 3.22
N SER A 82 21.34 -19.67 3.19
CA SER A 82 22.46 -19.51 2.24
C SER A 82 22.03 -19.58 0.77
N ASN A 83 20.97 -20.33 0.46
CA ASN A 83 20.45 -20.51 -0.89
C ASN A 83 19.49 -19.39 -1.34
N ILE A 84 18.77 -18.79 -0.40
CA ILE A 84 17.72 -17.79 -0.70
C ILE A 84 18.16 -16.35 -0.42
N HIS A 85 19.21 -16.15 0.39
CA HIS A 85 19.68 -14.81 0.76
C HIS A 85 20.10 -13.99 -0.47
N GLY A 86 20.80 -14.62 -1.43
CA GLY A 86 21.25 -13.96 -2.66
C GLY A 86 20.13 -13.64 -3.65
N THR A 87 18.93 -14.18 -3.46
CA THR A 87 17.82 -14.01 -4.40
C THR A 87 17.25 -12.59 -4.31
N THR A 88 17.23 -11.86 -5.43
CA THR A 88 16.70 -10.49 -5.48
C THR A 88 15.21 -10.42 -5.15
N GLN A 89 14.45 -11.49 -5.42
CA GLN A 89 13.03 -11.53 -5.09
C GLN A 89 12.75 -11.79 -3.61
N VAL A 90 13.76 -12.00 -2.75
CA VAL A 90 13.55 -12.19 -1.31
C VAL A 90 13.97 -10.92 -0.58
N ASP A 91 13.00 -10.21 0.02
CA ASP A 91 13.27 -8.97 0.77
C ASP A 91 13.53 -9.23 2.25
N ALA A 92 12.83 -10.19 2.86
CA ALA A 92 13.07 -10.55 4.26
C ALA A 92 12.75 -12.00 4.62
N ILE A 93 13.50 -12.46 5.62
CA ILE A 93 13.42 -13.81 6.18
C ILE A 93 13.13 -13.68 7.67
N TYR A 94 12.10 -14.40 8.13
CA TYR A 94 11.68 -14.47 9.52
C TYR A 94 11.90 -15.88 10.04
N MET A 95 12.67 -16.01 11.13
CA MET A 95 13.00 -17.32 11.66
C MET A 95 12.09 -17.65 12.85
N PHE A 96 11.45 -18.81 12.81
CA PHE A 96 10.52 -19.26 13.85
C PHE A 96 11.04 -20.54 14.53
N PHE A 97 11.55 -20.40 15.76
CA PHE A 97 12.21 -21.48 16.50
C PHE A 97 11.79 -21.57 17.96
N GLY A 98 11.82 -22.77 18.54
CA GLY A 98 11.62 -22.97 19.96
C GLY A 98 12.80 -22.51 20.84
N ASN A 99 14.03 -22.57 20.31
CA ASN A 99 15.25 -22.20 21.04
C ASN A 99 15.92 -20.97 20.39
N LYS A 100 15.72 -19.80 20.99
CA LYS A 100 16.19 -18.51 20.47
C LYS A 100 17.72 -18.38 20.53
N GLU A 101 18.31 -18.79 21.65
CA GLU A 101 19.74 -18.56 21.98
C GLU A 101 20.68 -19.29 21.01
N TYR A 102 20.34 -20.52 20.61
CA TYR A 102 21.15 -21.28 19.66
C TYR A 102 21.17 -20.64 18.26
N HIS A 103 20.07 -20.02 17.83
CA HIS A 103 19.94 -19.51 16.47
C HIS A 103 20.25 -18.02 16.32
N GLU A 104 20.24 -17.22 17.39
CA GLU A 104 20.57 -15.79 17.30
C GLU A 104 21.99 -15.51 16.79
N SER A 105 22.96 -16.36 17.12
CA SER A 105 24.37 -16.13 16.80
C SER A 105 24.67 -16.14 15.29
N TRP A 106 24.24 -17.18 14.57
CA TRP A 106 24.48 -17.29 13.12
C TRP A 106 23.53 -16.41 12.30
N THR A 107 22.33 -16.13 12.79
CA THR A 107 21.36 -15.29 12.04
C THR A 107 21.83 -13.84 11.85
N LYS A 108 22.68 -13.34 12.75
CA LYS A 108 23.27 -11.99 12.66
C LYS A 108 24.21 -11.82 11.46
N GLU A 109 24.72 -12.92 10.90
CA GLU A 109 25.60 -12.90 9.73
C GLU A 109 24.84 -12.63 8.42
N TRP A 110 23.50 -12.74 8.44
CA TRP A 110 22.67 -12.69 7.24
C TRP A 110 21.77 -11.45 7.23
N PRO A 111 22.07 -10.43 6.40
CA PRO A 111 21.38 -9.13 6.50
C PRO A 111 19.88 -9.15 6.14
N LYS A 112 19.40 -10.18 5.44
CA LYS A 112 17.96 -10.33 5.12
C LYS A 112 17.16 -11.01 6.23
N ILE A 113 17.81 -11.52 7.29
CA ILE A 113 17.09 -12.07 8.43
C ILE A 113 16.63 -10.92 9.33
N ARG A 114 15.31 -10.73 9.43
CA ARG A 114 14.71 -9.63 10.21
C ARG A 114 14.53 -9.98 11.68
N GLY A 115 14.59 -11.26 12.03
CA GLY A 115 14.57 -11.66 13.44
C GLY A 115 14.35 -13.15 13.67
N VAL A 116 14.58 -13.53 14.92
CA VAL A 116 14.34 -14.86 15.46
C VAL A 116 13.23 -14.79 16.50
N PHE A 117 12.18 -15.58 16.28
CA PHE A 117 10.95 -15.51 17.04
C PHE A 117 10.54 -16.88 17.58
N THR A 118 10.03 -16.89 18.81
CA THR A 118 9.51 -18.10 19.48
C THR A 118 7.98 -18.17 19.46
N SER A 119 7.31 -17.10 19.01
CA SER A 119 5.86 -17.05 18.85
C SER A 119 5.49 -16.34 17.54
N ILE A 120 4.29 -16.64 17.02
CA ILE A 120 3.80 -16.08 15.74
C ILE A 120 3.39 -14.60 15.90
N LYS A 121 2.88 -14.20 17.07
CA LYS A 121 2.37 -12.82 17.27
C LYS A 121 3.42 -11.73 16.96
N PRO A 122 4.66 -11.80 17.48
CA PRO A 122 5.71 -10.84 17.14
C PRO A 122 6.12 -10.86 15.67
N ILE A 123 6.04 -12.02 14.99
CA ILE A 123 6.26 -12.11 13.53
C ILE A 123 5.18 -11.30 12.81
N CYS A 124 3.91 -11.48 13.20
CA CYS A 124 2.80 -10.73 12.61
C CYS A 124 2.91 -9.22 12.88
N GLU A 125 3.36 -8.81 14.06
CA GLU A 125 3.58 -7.40 14.39
C GLU A 125 4.72 -6.80 13.56
N SER A 126 5.85 -7.52 13.45
CA SER A 126 6.96 -7.11 12.59
C SER A 126 6.54 -7.05 11.12
N PHE A 127 5.76 -8.01 10.66
CA PHE A 127 5.21 -8.03 9.30
C PHE A 127 4.33 -6.82 9.03
N LYS A 128 3.37 -6.52 9.92
CA LYS A 128 2.50 -5.34 9.83
C LYS A 128 3.29 -4.03 9.80
N LYS A 129 4.43 -3.98 10.51
CA LYS A 129 5.31 -2.81 10.49
C LYS A 129 5.97 -2.65 9.11
N VAL A 130 6.55 -3.73 8.58
CA VAL A 130 7.22 -3.71 7.28
C VAL A 130 6.24 -3.39 6.14
N THR A 131 5.04 -3.96 6.13
CA THR A 131 4.05 -3.67 5.08
C THR A 131 3.64 -2.19 5.06
N ARG A 132 3.44 -1.58 6.24
CA ARG A 132 3.13 -0.15 6.36
C ARG A 132 4.27 0.75 5.88
N GLU A 133 5.51 0.35 6.15
CA GLU A 133 6.71 1.04 5.64
C GLU A 133 6.82 0.91 4.11
N CYS A 134 6.56 -0.28 3.54
CA CYS A 134 6.51 -0.48 2.08
C CYS A 134 5.48 0.42 1.39
N ASP A 135 4.29 0.56 1.98
CA ASP A 135 3.25 1.43 1.43
C ASP A 135 3.63 2.91 1.50
N HIS A 136 4.41 3.30 2.50
CA HIS A 136 4.96 4.64 2.60
C HIS A 136 6.02 4.91 1.52
N ASP A 137 6.86 3.93 1.22
CA ASP A 137 7.94 4.01 0.23
C ASP A 137 7.46 4.11 -1.21
N SER A 138 6.25 3.64 -1.48
CA SER A 138 5.74 3.49 -2.83
C SER A 138 4.70 4.53 -3.23
N ILE A 139 4.62 5.68 -2.54
CA ILE A 139 3.71 6.76 -2.96
C ILE A 139 4.18 7.30 -4.30
N PRO A 140 3.36 7.20 -5.38
CA PRO A 140 3.74 7.67 -6.69
C PRO A 140 3.90 9.20 -6.67
N MET A 141 5.05 9.64 -7.17
CA MET A 141 5.36 11.05 -7.36
C MET A 141 5.41 11.39 -8.84
N SER A 142 5.07 12.63 -9.16
CA SER A 142 5.23 13.17 -10.51
C SER A 142 6.09 14.42 -10.46
N PHE A 143 7.13 14.45 -11.27
CA PHE A 143 8.01 15.60 -11.45
C PHE A 143 7.45 16.45 -12.59
N VAL A 144 7.01 17.67 -12.28
CA VAL A 144 6.30 18.52 -13.23
C VAL A 144 7.08 19.80 -13.48
N PRO A 145 7.37 20.14 -14.74
CA PRO A 145 8.00 21.41 -15.08
C PRO A 145 7.14 22.60 -14.67
N LYS A 146 7.70 23.55 -13.92
CA LYS A 146 7.03 24.76 -13.41
C LYS A 146 6.38 25.57 -14.52
N GLN A 147 7.03 25.61 -15.69
CA GLN A 147 6.59 26.37 -16.86
C GLN A 147 5.25 25.87 -17.43
N MET A 148 4.87 24.61 -17.15
CA MET A 148 3.64 24.00 -17.64
C MET A 148 2.40 24.34 -16.80
N ILE A 149 2.58 24.85 -15.57
CA ILE A 149 1.46 25.15 -14.64
C ILE A 149 1.35 26.66 -14.34
N THR A 150 2.19 27.50 -14.95
CA THR A 150 2.14 28.96 -14.73
C THR A 150 1.34 29.60 -15.87
N GLU A 151 0.18 30.17 -15.56
CA GLU A 151 -0.58 30.99 -16.51
C GLU A 151 0.29 32.16 -17.00
N GLY A 152 0.51 32.25 -18.32
CA GLY A 152 1.30 33.32 -18.95
C GLY A 152 2.69 32.94 -19.45
N ALA A 153 2.99 31.67 -19.70
CA ALA A 153 4.20 31.27 -20.44
C ALA A 153 4.15 31.74 -21.92
N THR A 154 4.39 33.03 -22.16
CA THR A 154 4.44 33.66 -23.49
C THR A 154 5.76 33.35 -24.23
N GLY A 155 6.08 32.07 -24.38
CA GLY A 155 7.31 31.63 -25.04
C GLY A 155 7.44 30.12 -25.19
N LEU A 156 6.33 29.38 -25.24
CA LEU A 156 6.37 27.95 -25.48
C LEU A 156 6.72 27.68 -26.95
N ASP A 157 7.79 26.91 -27.17
CA ASP A 157 7.85 25.99 -28.30
C ASP A 157 6.61 25.09 -28.19
N GLN A 158 5.61 25.31 -29.06
CA GLN A 158 4.31 24.63 -29.05
C GLN A 158 4.38 23.10 -29.18
N ASN A 159 5.57 22.52 -29.32
CA ASN A 159 5.80 21.10 -29.57
C ASN A 159 5.78 20.22 -28.30
N ASN A 160 5.59 20.79 -27.10
CA ASN A 160 5.82 20.09 -25.83
C ASN A 160 4.64 20.15 -24.82
N LEU A 161 3.42 20.48 -25.28
CA LEU A 161 2.23 20.49 -24.41
C LEU A 161 1.81 19.10 -23.93
N ASP A 162 2.29 18.03 -24.58
CA ASP A 162 1.98 16.63 -24.25
C ASP A 162 2.93 16.02 -23.19
N GLN A 163 3.68 16.83 -22.44
CA GLN A 163 4.78 16.36 -21.58
C GLN A 163 4.42 16.13 -20.11
N LEU A 164 3.16 16.32 -19.69
CA LEU A 164 2.80 16.01 -18.31
C LEU A 164 2.88 14.50 -18.04
N PRO A 165 3.45 14.07 -16.90
CA PRO A 165 3.46 12.66 -16.54
C PRO A 165 2.02 12.10 -16.53
N PRO A 166 1.73 10.96 -17.19
CA PRO A 166 0.38 10.42 -17.26
C PRO A 166 -0.25 10.23 -15.87
N SER A 167 0.53 9.74 -14.90
CA SER A 167 0.09 9.58 -13.50
C SER A 167 -0.36 10.89 -12.85
N TYR A 168 0.27 12.02 -13.21
CA TYR A 168 -0.17 13.35 -12.77
C TYR A 168 -1.56 13.66 -13.33
N MET A 169 -1.72 13.58 -14.65
CA MET A 169 -2.99 13.87 -15.34
C MET A 169 -4.12 12.97 -14.84
N TYR A 170 -3.87 11.67 -14.72
CA TYR A 170 -4.86 10.72 -14.22
C TYR A 170 -5.30 11.06 -12.80
N SER A 171 -4.37 11.42 -11.92
CA SER A 171 -4.73 11.76 -10.53
C SER A 171 -5.62 13.01 -10.44
N VAL A 172 -5.39 14.02 -11.29
CA VAL A 172 -6.23 15.23 -11.37
C VAL A 172 -7.62 14.87 -11.87
N ILE A 173 -7.70 14.28 -13.06
CA ILE A 173 -8.98 13.94 -13.71
C ILE A 173 -9.80 13.00 -12.82
N PHE A 174 -9.14 12.02 -12.20
CA PHE A 174 -9.80 11.11 -11.29
C PHE A 174 -10.35 11.83 -10.05
N GLN A 175 -9.58 12.73 -9.44
CA GLN A 175 -10.05 13.52 -8.31
C GLN A 175 -11.24 14.40 -8.69
N ASP A 176 -11.20 15.07 -9.84
CA ASP A 176 -12.30 15.92 -10.32
C ASP A 176 -13.57 15.09 -10.56
N ILE A 177 -13.45 13.97 -11.27
CA ILE A 177 -14.55 13.03 -11.50
C ILE A 177 -15.15 12.56 -10.17
N LEU A 178 -14.32 12.15 -9.20
CA LEU A 178 -14.82 11.69 -7.91
C LEU A 178 -15.60 12.75 -7.14
N LEU A 179 -15.22 14.03 -7.26
CA LEU A 179 -15.88 15.13 -6.57
C LEU A 179 -17.18 15.57 -7.25
N GLU A 180 -17.33 15.29 -8.56
CA GLU A 180 -18.53 15.62 -9.33
C GLU A 180 -19.55 14.46 -9.43
N ILE A 181 -19.12 13.21 -9.24
CA ILE A 181 -20.04 12.06 -9.28
C ILE A 181 -21.07 12.18 -8.15
N ASP A 182 -22.34 12.24 -8.56
CA ASP A 182 -23.51 12.00 -7.72
C ASP A 182 -23.82 10.50 -7.73
N ASP A 183 -23.44 9.81 -6.66
CA ASP A 183 -23.54 8.35 -6.54
C ASP A 183 -24.52 7.96 -5.43
N ASP A 184 -25.19 6.81 -5.62
CA ASP A 184 -25.91 6.14 -4.54
C ASP A 184 -24.92 5.56 -3.53
N ASP A 185 -24.75 6.27 -2.42
CA ASP A 185 -23.87 5.91 -1.31
C ASP A 185 -24.10 4.48 -0.79
N ALA A 186 -25.35 3.98 -0.78
CA ALA A 186 -25.65 2.63 -0.31
C ALA A 186 -25.14 1.56 -1.30
N LYS A 187 -25.30 1.81 -2.60
CA LYS A 187 -24.76 0.95 -3.66
C LYS A 187 -23.23 0.97 -3.66
N SER A 188 -22.63 2.14 -3.52
CA SER A 188 -21.18 2.30 -3.51
C SER A 188 -20.54 1.69 -2.26
N MET A 189 -21.18 1.83 -1.08
CA MET A 189 -20.78 1.13 0.14
C MET A 189 -20.82 -0.39 -0.03
N LYS A 190 -21.87 -0.93 -0.67
CA LYS A 190 -21.96 -2.37 -0.95
C LYS A 190 -20.85 -2.84 -1.89
N ALA A 191 -20.53 -2.05 -2.92
CA ALA A 191 -19.44 -2.35 -3.84
C ALA A 191 -18.07 -2.38 -3.12
N LEU A 192 -17.83 -1.40 -2.24
CA LEU A 192 -16.63 -1.32 -1.40
C LEU A 192 -16.52 -2.54 -0.47
N VAL A 193 -17.59 -2.91 0.22
CA VAL A 193 -17.59 -4.09 1.11
C VAL A 193 -17.29 -5.37 0.33
N ASN A 194 -17.90 -5.56 -0.84
CA ASN A 194 -17.62 -6.70 -1.70
C ASN A 194 -16.15 -6.72 -2.15
N PHE A 195 -15.58 -5.55 -2.44
CA PHE A 195 -14.16 -5.42 -2.75
C PHE A 195 -13.27 -5.81 -1.58
N CYS A 196 -13.60 -5.38 -0.36
CA CYS A 196 -12.86 -5.76 0.85
C CYS A 196 -12.83 -7.29 1.05
N HIS A 197 -13.94 -7.99 0.78
CA HIS A 197 -13.98 -9.46 0.81
C HIS A 197 -13.03 -10.08 -0.23
N GLN A 198 -12.96 -9.51 -1.44
CA GLN A 198 -12.05 -9.98 -2.50
C GLN A 198 -10.57 -9.75 -2.12
N GLN A 199 -10.26 -8.72 -1.33
CA GLN A 199 -8.91 -8.40 -0.88
C GLN A 199 -8.49 -9.17 0.39
N ASN A 200 -9.25 -10.17 0.84
CA ASN A 200 -8.98 -10.96 2.05
C ASN A 200 -8.87 -10.11 3.34
N ILE A 201 -9.56 -8.98 3.43
CA ILE A 201 -9.66 -8.23 4.69
C ILE A 201 -10.41 -9.11 5.71
N PRO A 202 -9.95 -9.20 6.97
CA PRO A 202 -10.62 -10.01 7.98
C PRO A 202 -12.10 -9.64 8.12
N GLU A 203 -12.97 -10.66 8.11
CA GLU A 203 -14.43 -10.51 8.18
C GLU A 203 -14.89 -9.65 9.36
N LYS A 204 -14.17 -9.74 10.49
CA LYS A 204 -14.42 -8.90 11.67
C LYS A 204 -14.24 -7.41 11.38
N GLU A 205 -13.19 -7.04 10.65
CA GLU A 205 -12.88 -5.65 10.30
C GLU A 205 -13.90 -5.10 9.28
N ILE A 206 -14.31 -5.92 8.31
CA ILE A 206 -15.36 -5.56 7.35
C ILE A 206 -16.70 -5.32 8.07
N ASN A 207 -17.08 -6.21 8.98
CA ASN A 207 -18.33 -6.07 9.74
C ASN A 207 -18.30 -4.87 10.69
N GLU A 208 -17.15 -4.59 11.30
CA GLU A 208 -16.95 -3.40 12.13
C GLU A 208 -17.08 -2.13 11.29
N PHE A 209 -16.40 -2.07 10.14
CA PHE A 209 -16.49 -0.99 9.17
C PHE A 209 -17.94 -0.74 8.75
N LYS A 210 -18.65 -1.78 8.31
CA LYS A 210 -20.03 -1.67 7.83
C LYS A 210 -21.00 -1.17 8.91
N ARG A 211 -20.88 -1.69 10.13
CA ARG A 211 -21.80 -1.35 11.24
C ARG A 211 -21.56 0.06 11.76
N ASN A 212 -20.29 0.47 11.83
CA ASN A 212 -19.89 1.69 12.51
C ASN A 212 -19.43 2.78 11.54
N TYR A 213 -19.62 2.63 10.22
CA TYR A 213 -19.09 3.55 9.22
C TYR A 213 -19.45 5.01 9.52
N HIS A 214 -20.73 5.29 9.75
CA HIS A 214 -21.24 6.64 10.04
C HIS A 214 -21.05 7.09 11.49
N GLN A 215 -20.66 6.18 12.39
CA GLN A 215 -20.39 6.49 13.80
C GLN A 215 -18.95 6.95 14.02
N GLU A 216 -18.07 6.67 13.06
CA GLU A 216 -16.65 6.98 13.07
C GLU A 216 -16.33 7.84 11.85
N SER A 217 -15.23 8.59 11.92
CA SER A 217 -14.86 9.50 10.84
C SER A 217 -14.21 8.72 9.66
N PRO A 218 -14.44 9.08 8.38
CA PRO A 218 -13.68 8.53 7.24
C PRO A 218 -12.16 8.50 7.47
N VAL A 219 -11.58 9.55 8.06
CA VAL A 219 -10.17 9.63 8.46
C VAL A 219 -9.78 8.50 9.45
N MET A 220 -10.64 8.17 10.41
CA MET A 220 -10.39 7.06 11.34
C MET A 220 -10.39 5.70 10.63
N TRP A 221 -11.29 5.49 9.65
CA TRP A 221 -11.31 4.27 8.86
C TRP A 221 -10.11 4.15 7.93
N TYR A 222 -9.68 5.27 7.35
CA TYR A 222 -8.47 5.37 6.53
C TYR A 222 -7.26 4.91 7.34
N THR A 223 -7.12 5.37 8.58
CA THR A 223 -5.97 5.01 9.44
C THR A 223 -6.04 3.60 10.03
N LYS A 224 -7.23 3.07 10.31
CA LYS A 224 -7.41 1.76 10.98
C LYS A 224 -7.40 0.56 10.04
N VAL A 225 -8.13 0.61 8.94
CA VAL A 225 -8.50 -0.58 8.15
C VAL A 225 -8.14 -0.44 6.67
N LEU A 226 -8.24 0.78 6.15
CA LEU A 226 -8.28 0.99 4.70
C LEU A 226 -6.96 1.51 4.12
N TYR A 227 -6.02 2.00 4.94
CA TYR A 227 -4.77 2.62 4.50
C TYR A 227 -4.08 1.86 3.37
N ASP A 228 -3.77 0.58 3.61
CA ASP A 228 -2.97 -0.23 2.70
C ASP A 228 -3.70 -0.51 1.37
N MET A 229 -4.99 -0.85 1.44
CA MET A 229 -5.80 -1.13 0.24
C MET A 229 -5.96 0.13 -0.62
N PHE A 230 -6.18 1.28 0.02
CA PHE A 230 -6.32 2.56 -0.67
C PHE A 230 -5.03 2.99 -1.34
N ASN A 231 -3.93 2.97 -0.59
CA ASN A 231 -2.65 3.39 -1.12
C ASN A 231 -2.17 2.46 -2.23
N ARG A 232 -2.50 1.16 -2.16
CA ARG A 232 -2.22 0.21 -3.25
C ARG A 232 -3.03 0.51 -4.51
N GLY A 233 -4.36 0.69 -4.40
CA GLY A 233 -5.21 0.98 -5.55
C GLY A 233 -4.77 2.25 -6.28
N LEU A 234 -4.49 3.30 -5.52
CA LEU A 234 -4.02 4.58 -6.04
C LEU A 234 -2.59 4.51 -6.60
N ARG A 235 -1.72 3.72 -5.98
CA ARG A 235 -0.34 3.49 -6.48
C ARG A 235 -0.31 2.76 -7.82
N LEU A 236 -1.16 1.75 -7.99
CA LEU A 236 -1.20 0.93 -9.19
C LEU A 236 -2.05 1.54 -10.30
N LEU A 237 -2.73 2.67 -10.03
CA LEU A 237 -3.74 3.24 -10.92
C LEU A 237 -4.77 2.18 -11.37
N ASP A 238 -5.12 1.27 -10.45
CA ASP A 238 -6.06 0.20 -10.73
C ASP A 238 -7.47 0.79 -10.81
N MET A 239 -7.94 1.04 -12.02
CA MET A 239 -9.22 1.71 -12.29
C MET A 239 -10.41 0.98 -11.66
N GLU A 240 -10.39 -0.36 -11.62
CA GLU A 240 -11.47 -1.15 -11.03
C GLU A 240 -11.47 -1.00 -9.50
N ALA A 241 -10.29 -1.09 -8.88
CA ALA A 241 -10.14 -0.82 -7.46
C ALA A 241 -10.54 0.62 -7.13
N MET A 242 -10.00 1.60 -7.85
CA MET A 242 -10.25 3.02 -7.65
C MET A 242 -11.73 3.38 -7.78
N ALA A 243 -12.47 2.82 -8.73
CA ALA A 243 -13.91 3.00 -8.84
C ALA A 243 -14.66 2.46 -7.61
N LYS A 244 -14.30 1.26 -7.13
CA LYS A 244 -14.91 0.65 -5.92
C LYS A 244 -14.55 1.38 -4.64
N LEU A 245 -13.37 2.00 -4.59
CA LEU A 245 -12.89 2.83 -3.47
C LEU A 245 -13.41 4.27 -3.55
N GLY A 246 -13.89 4.72 -4.71
CA GLY A 246 -14.18 6.12 -5.05
C GLY A 246 -15.08 6.83 -4.05
N PHE A 247 -16.17 6.18 -3.62
CA PHE A 247 -17.06 6.70 -2.58
C PHE A 247 -16.33 7.09 -1.29
N PHE A 248 -15.41 6.24 -0.85
CA PHE A 248 -14.65 6.52 0.36
C PHE A 248 -13.53 7.54 0.11
N ILE A 249 -12.89 7.52 -1.06
CA ILE A 249 -11.90 8.55 -1.45
C ILE A 249 -12.57 9.94 -1.39
N ARG A 250 -13.77 10.07 -1.96
CA ARG A 250 -14.60 11.29 -1.87
C ARG A 250 -14.90 11.65 -0.42
N SER A 251 -15.41 10.69 0.36
CA SER A 251 -15.74 10.90 1.78
C SER A 251 -14.52 11.38 2.60
N LEU A 252 -13.35 10.80 2.36
CA LEU A 252 -12.10 11.17 3.01
C LEU A 252 -11.63 12.57 2.57
N HIS A 253 -11.70 12.88 1.27
CA HIS A 253 -11.37 14.20 0.74
C HIS A 253 -12.25 15.28 1.37
N LEU A 254 -13.57 15.09 1.40
CA LEU A 254 -14.51 16.05 1.97
C LEU A 254 -14.27 16.27 3.46
N GLN A 255 -14.02 15.21 4.23
CA GLN A 255 -13.71 15.36 5.65
C GLN A 255 -12.38 16.09 5.89
N LEU A 256 -11.34 15.83 5.09
CA LEU A 256 -10.08 16.57 5.21
C LEU A 256 -10.27 18.05 4.85
N LYS A 257 -11.16 18.36 3.91
CA LYS A 257 -11.54 19.73 3.55
C LYS A 257 -12.26 20.44 4.69
N GLU A 258 -13.21 19.79 5.35
CA GLU A 258 -13.89 20.31 6.55
C GLU A 258 -12.88 20.59 7.66
N PHE A 259 -12.04 19.60 8.02
CA PHE A 259 -11.01 19.79 9.04
C PHE A 259 -10.01 20.89 8.67
N HIS A 260 -9.63 21.00 7.40
CA HIS A 260 -8.75 22.08 6.95
C HIS A 260 -9.38 23.45 7.20
N GLN A 261 -10.67 23.62 6.91
CA GLN A 261 -11.41 24.86 7.14
C GLN A 261 -11.51 25.19 8.63
N GLU A 262 -11.87 24.21 9.47
CA GLU A 262 -11.95 24.36 10.92
C GLU A 262 -10.60 24.72 11.55
N GLN A 263 -9.52 24.13 11.03
CA GLN A 263 -8.17 24.31 11.55
C GLN A 263 -7.43 25.49 10.89
N SER A 264 -8.02 26.18 9.91
CA SER A 264 -7.39 27.25 9.15
C SER A 264 -6.77 28.35 10.03
N ALA A 265 -7.45 28.73 11.12
CA ALA A 265 -6.94 29.69 12.09
C ALA A 265 -5.65 29.25 12.79
N ASN A 266 -5.43 27.93 12.92
CA ASN A 266 -4.21 27.36 13.52
C ASN A 266 -3.02 27.35 12.55
N PHE A 267 -3.28 27.58 11.26
CA PHE A 267 -2.27 27.58 10.20
C PHE A 267 -1.94 29.01 9.72
N GLN A 268 -1.95 30.01 10.61
CA GLN A 268 -1.58 31.39 10.24
C GLN A 268 -0.07 31.60 10.06
N LYS A 269 0.75 30.68 10.59
CA LYS A 269 2.21 30.74 10.50
C LYS A 269 2.73 29.62 9.61
N ALA A 270 3.90 29.85 9.02
CA ALA A 270 4.59 28.84 8.26
C ALA A 270 4.80 27.56 9.10
N LEU A 271 4.42 26.42 8.53
CA LEU A 271 4.49 25.13 9.17
C LEU A 271 5.52 24.26 8.47
N ILE A 272 6.43 23.66 9.23
CA ILE A 272 7.39 22.68 8.71
C ILE A 272 6.91 21.27 9.05
N ILE A 273 6.86 20.43 8.04
CA ILE A 273 6.51 19.02 8.16
C ILE A 273 7.55 18.15 7.45
N TYR A 274 7.58 16.88 7.85
CA TYR A 274 8.59 15.92 7.44
C TYR A 274 7.92 14.65 6.92
N ARG A 275 8.55 14.05 5.91
CA ARG A 275 8.17 12.75 5.35
C ARG A 275 9.44 12.00 4.96
N GLY A 276 9.60 10.76 5.39
CA GLY A 276 10.71 9.89 4.97
C GLY A 276 10.20 8.84 3.98
N GLN A 277 10.89 8.64 2.86
CA GLN A 277 10.46 7.69 1.84
C GLN A 277 11.68 7.10 1.13
N TRP A 278 11.67 5.79 0.87
CA TRP A 278 12.64 5.18 -0.04
C TRP A 278 12.23 5.41 -1.49
N LEU A 279 13.20 5.78 -2.32
CA LEU A 279 13.03 6.02 -3.75
C LEU A 279 13.77 4.96 -4.54
N ASN A 280 13.20 4.51 -5.65
CA ASN A 280 13.95 3.74 -6.63
C ASN A 280 14.96 4.65 -7.36
N GLN A 281 15.87 4.05 -8.11
CA GLN A 281 16.91 4.78 -8.83
C GLN A 281 16.35 5.85 -9.79
N GLN A 282 15.27 5.55 -10.52
CA GLN A 282 14.66 6.47 -11.48
C GLN A 282 14.04 7.69 -10.78
N ASP A 283 13.30 7.48 -9.71
CA ASP A 283 12.68 8.55 -8.92
C ASP A 283 13.75 9.38 -8.20
N SER A 284 14.81 8.73 -7.69
CA SER A 284 15.94 9.43 -7.09
C SER A 284 16.64 10.32 -8.13
N GLN A 285 16.92 9.80 -9.33
CA GLN A 285 17.53 10.61 -10.40
C GLN A 285 16.61 11.75 -10.82
N SER A 286 15.32 11.50 -11.00
CA SER A 286 14.34 12.52 -11.36
C SER A 286 14.25 13.61 -10.29
N LEU A 287 14.28 13.22 -9.01
CA LEU A 287 14.33 14.16 -7.89
C LEU A 287 15.57 15.05 -7.97
N MET A 288 16.76 14.48 -8.18
CA MET A 288 18.02 15.26 -8.28
C MET A 288 18.00 16.33 -9.39
N HIS A 289 17.22 16.12 -10.46
CA HIS A 289 17.07 17.09 -11.55
C HIS A 289 15.89 18.05 -11.38
N SER A 290 15.09 17.89 -10.33
CA SER A 290 13.84 18.66 -10.12
C SER A 290 14.03 19.97 -9.34
N LYS A 291 15.27 20.39 -9.04
CA LYS A 291 15.50 21.62 -8.28
C LYS A 291 14.92 22.84 -9.01
N GLY A 292 14.01 23.56 -8.35
CA GLY A 292 13.28 24.70 -8.91
C GLY A 292 11.95 24.33 -9.58
N GLU A 293 11.73 23.04 -9.86
CA GLU A 293 10.53 22.47 -10.47
C GLU A 293 9.48 22.08 -9.42
N LEU A 294 8.40 21.46 -9.87
CA LEU A 294 7.29 21.03 -9.03
C LEU A 294 7.33 19.51 -8.83
N LEU A 295 7.00 19.09 -7.61
CA LEU A 295 6.86 17.70 -7.20
C LEU A 295 5.42 17.48 -6.73
N SER A 296 4.70 16.60 -7.42
CA SER A 296 3.35 16.20 -7.02
C SER A 296 3.37 14.85 -6.33
N PHE A 297 2.62 14.73 -5.23
CA PHE A 297 2.24 13.46 -4.62
C PHE A 297 0.82 13.13 -5.07
N ASN A 298 0.69 12.09 -5.90
CA ASN A 298 -0.57 11.78 -6.58
C ASN A 298 -1.61 11.08 -5.68
N ASN A 299 -1.19 10.68 -4.47
CA ASN A 299 -2.02 10.00 -3.48
C ASN A 299 -2.18 10.90 -2.22
N PHE A 300 -3.03 10.51 -1.28
CA PHE A 300 -3.08 11.12 0.05
C PHE A 300 -1.69 11.10 0.69
N LEU A 301 -1.24 12.26 1.15
CA LEU A 301 0.11 12.41 1.66
C LEU A 301 0.10 12.45 3.18
N SER A 302 0.68 11.42 3.81
CA SER A 302 0.89 11.41 5.26
C SER A 302 2.25 12.01 5.62
N THR A 303 2.26 12.89 6.61
CA THR A 303 3.44 13.62 7.06
C THR A 303 3.43 13.79 8.58
N SER A 304 4.58 14.20 9.16
CA SER A 304 4.71 14.43 10.60
C SER A 304 5.34 15.79 10.89
N LYS A 305 4.95 16.43 12.00
CA LYS A 305 5.68 17.58 12.54
C LYS A 305 7.03 17.19 13.16
N LYS A 306 7.24 15.91 13.47
CA LYS A 306 8.45 15.41 14.13
C LYS A 306 9.41 14.82 13.10
N LYS A 307 10.58 15.43 12.91
CA LYS A 307 11.64 14.92 12.02
C LYS A 307 12.02 13.47 12.34
N GLY A 308 12.09 13.10 13.62
CA GLY A 308 12.42 11.74 14.05
C GLY A 308 11.44 10.67 13.54
N VAL A 309 10.15 11.01 13.41
CA VAL A 309 9.14 10.09 12.85
C VAL A 309 9.42 9.84 11.37
N ALA A 310 9.69 10.89 10.59
CA ALA A 310 10.08 10.75 9.18
C ALA A 310 11.39 9.98 9.01
N THR A 311 12.37 10.26 9.87
CA THR A 311 13.69 9.61 9.85
C THR A 311 13.57 8.12 10.14
N ALA A 312 12.70 7.71 11.07
CA ALA A 312 12.45 6.31 11.38
C ALA A 312 11.93 5.48 10.19
N PHE A 313 11.23 6.09 9.21
CA PHE A 313 10.83 5.39 7.98
C PHE A 313 12.01 5.09 7.06
N VAL A 314 13.03 5.94 7.06
CA VAL A 314 14.24 5.75 6.24
C VAL A 314 15.26 4.88 6.98
N ASP A 315 15.41 5.06 8.29
CA ASP A 315 16.34 4.30 9.13
C ASP A 315 15.85 2.87 9.41
N GLY A 316 14.53 2.64 9.37
CA GLY A 316 13.87 1.42 9.82
C GLY A 316 14.20 0.16 9.03
N VAL A 317 14.85 0.29 7.87
CA VAL A 317 15.13 -0.85 7.00
C VAL A 317 16.60 -0.91 6.64
N GLN A 318 17.32 -1.76 7.37
CA GLN A 318 18.68 -2.15 7.01
C GLN A 318 18.67 -2.67 5.56
N LYS A 319 19.31 -1.89 4.67
CA LYS A 319 19.53 -2.10 3.24
C LYS A 319 18.36 -2.78 2.51
N ARG A 320 17.28 -2.03 2.22
CA ARG A 320 16.55 -2.28 0.97
C ARG A 320 17.55 -2.20 -0.19
N HIS A 321 17.23 -2.92 -1.27
CA HIS A 321 18.03 -3.12 -2.47
C HIS A 321 19.13 -2.08 -2.75
N GLN A 322 20.30 -2.52 -3.23
CA GLN A 322 21.44 -1.66 -3.59
C GLN A 322 21.05 -0.47 -4.50
N ASP A 323 19.88 -0.53 -5.15
CA ASP A 323 19.37 0.43 -6.12
C ASP A 323 18.29 1.39 -5.55
N THR A 324 18.19 1.52 -4.23
CA THR A 324 17.24 2.44 -3.56
C THR A 324 17.93 3.49 -2.72
N VAL A 325 17.34 4.69 -2.67
CA VAL A 325 17.86 5.85 -1.92
C VAL A 325 16.81 6.34 -0.95
N GLY A 326 17.18 6.44 0.32
CA GLY A 326 16.33 7.03 1.35
C GLY A 326 16.27 8.54 1.24
N ALA A 327 15.09 9.12 1.07
CA ALA A 327 14.86 10.56 1.00
C ALA A 327 14.07 11.05 2.22
N ILE A 328 14.49 12.17 2.79
CA ILE A 328 13.73 12.90 3.82
C ILE A 328 13.27 14.23 3.22
N PHE A 329 11.98 14.33 2.96
CA PHE A 329 11.34 15.56 2.51
C PHE A 329 11.10 16.49 3.70
N ILE A 330 11.61 17.71 3.59
CA ILE A 330 11.35 18.81 4.52
C ILE A 330 10.46 19.82 3.78
N MET A 331 9.18 19.84 4.11
CA MET A 331 8.19 20.64 3.39
C MET A 331 7.77 21.82 4.27
N ALA A 332 7.85 23.02 3.69
CA ALA A 332 7.39 24.25 4.30
C ALA A 332 6.05 24.65 3.70
N ILE A 333 5.04 24.79 4.55
CA ILE A 333 3.72 25.27 4.17
C ILE A 333 3.62 26.69 4.65
N ASP A 334 3.73 27.63 3.72
CA ASP A 334 3.63 29.05 3.99
C ASP A 334 2.26 29.55 3.55
N PRO A 335 1.34 29.87 4.48
CA PRO A 335 -0.02 30.29 4.18
C PRO A 335 -0.08 31.49 3.22
N SER A 336 0.93 32.34 3.22
CA SER A 336 1.02 33.50 2.33
C SER A 336 1.37 33.15 0.87
N LYS A 337 1.79 31.90 0.61
CA LYS A 337 2.24 31.42 -0.70
C LYS A 337 1.39 30.27 -1.24
N ILE A 338 0.33 29.90 -0.54
CA ILE A 338 -0.60 28.85 -0.99
C ILE A 338 -1.45 29.42 -2.13
N SER A 339 -1.55 28.68 -3.23
CA SER A 339 -2.43 29.04 -4.36
C SER A 339 -3.90 28.98 -3.96
N THR A 340 -4.76 29.70 -4.68
CA THR A 340 -6.22 29.74 -4.46
C THR A 340 -6.90 28.38 -4.64
N SER A 341 -6.31 27.46 -5.40
CA SER A 341 -6.69 26.05 -5.43
C SER A 341 -5.93 25.31 -4.32
N ILE A 342 -6.45 25.43 -3.08
CA ILE A 342 -5.84 24.82 -1.90
C ILE A 342 -6.09 23.31 -1.95
N THR A 343 -5.04 22.50 -2.07
CA THR A 343 -5.11 21.07 -1.73
C THR A 343 -5.37 20.95 -0.22
N PRO A 344 -6.54 20.48 0.23
CA PRO A 344 -6.84 20.48 1.65
C PRO A 344 -5.91 19.57 2.45
N PHE A 345 -5.61 19.98 3.68
CA PHE A 345 -4.84 19.18 4.62
C PHE A 345 -5.30 19.43 6.05
N ALA A 346 -5.18 18.40 6.89
CA ALA A 346 -5.59 18.50 8.28
C ALA A 346 -4.63 17.79 9.21
N MET A 347 -4.51 18.32 10.43
CA MET A 347 -3.97 17.56 11.55
C MET A 347 -5.00 16.51 11.97
N ILE A 348 -4.54 15.27 12.05
CA ILE A 348 -5.34 14.14 12.52
C ILE A 348 -4.80 13.76 13.90
N ASP A 349 -5.65 13.88 14.90
CA ASP A 349 -5.31 13.50 16.27
C ASP A 349 -5.56 11.99 16.43
N GLU A 350 -4.55 11.19 16.14
CA GLU A 350 -4.60 9.77 16.51
C GLU A 350 -4.49 9.70 18.05
N ARG A 351 -5.44 9.04 18.73
CA ARG A 351 -5.45 8.86 20.19
C ARG A 351 -4.15 8.23 20.76
N SER A 352 -3.22 7.82 19.91
CA SER A 352 -1.82 7.50 20.24
C SER A 352 -0.96 8.78 20.23
N SER A 353 -0.54 9.20 21.42
CA SER A 353 0.26 10.39 21.76
C SER A 353 1.62 10.58 21.05
N LEU A 354 1.97 9.74 20.08
CA LEU A 354 3.30 9.68 19.48
C LEU A 354 3.44 10.44 18.16
N SER A 355 2.37 10.64 17.38
CA SER A 355 2.47 11.27 16.05
C SER A 355 1.39 12.33 15.82
N GLN A 356 1.78 13.61 15.94
CA GLN A 356 1.03 14.69 15.28
C GLN A 356 1.18 14.50 13.77
N LYS A 357 0.17 13.85 13.19
CA LYS A 357 0.14 13.45 11.79
C LYS A 357 -0.67 14.47 11.01
N ILE A 358 -0.12 14.93 9.90
CA ILE A 358 -0.82 15.81 8.96
C ILE A 358 -1.02 15.01 7.68
N VAL A 359 -2.27 14.96 7.22
CA VAL A 359 -2.63 14.29 5.97
C VAL A 359 -3.16 15.32 4.99
N PHE A 360 -2.62 15.27 3.79
CA PHE A 360 -3.11 16.03 2.64
C PHE A 360 -4.01 15.13 1.81
N THR A 361 -4.96 15.75 1.11
CA THR A 361 -5.71 15.05 0.06
C THR A 361 -4.79 14.63 -1.09
N MET A 362 -5.34 13.86 -2.01
CA MET A 362 -4.67 13.54 -3.27
C MET A 362 -4.20 14.80 -4.01
N HIS A 363 -3.21 14.59 -4.87
CA HIS A 363 -2.68 15.59 -5.78
C HIS A 363 -2.11 16.83 -5.07
N THR A 364 -1.27 16.59 -4.05
CA THR A 364 -0.58 17.69 -3.36
C THR A 364 0.69 18.05 -4.10
N VAL A 365 0.86 19.31 -4.47
CA VAL A 365 2.00 19.81 -5.22
C VAL A 365 2.89 20.69 -4.34
N PHE A 366 4.19 20.39 -4.34
CA PHE A 366 5.23 21.20 -3.68
C PHE A 366 6.23 21.72 -4.71
N ARG A 367 6.87 22.85 -4.41
CA ARG A 367 8.05 23.30 -5.16
C ARG A 367 9.32 22.76 -4.51
N VAL A 368 10.21 22.20 -5.32
CA VAL A 368 11.52 21.73 -4.85
C VAL A 368 12.47 22.92 -4.78
N ILE A 369 12.88 23.28 -3.56
CA ILE A 369 13.76 24.45 -3.33
C ILE A 369 15.23 24.05 -3.35
N GLU A 370 15.57 23.00 -2.61
CA GLU A 370 16.94 22.55 -2.40
C GLU A 370 16.97 21.03 -2.24
N ILE A 371 18.07 20.41 -2.66
CA ILE A 371 18.36 18.98 -2.54
C ILE A 371 19.79 18.88 -2.01
N LYS A 372 20.01 18.03 -1.02
CA LYS A 372 21.31 17.87 -0.32
C LYS A 372 21.75 16.43 -0.29
#